data_AF-A0A5B7HYN8-F1
#
_entry.id   AF-A0A5B7HYN8-F1
#
_cell.length_a   1.000
_cell.length_b   1.000
_cell.length_c   1.000
_cell.angle_alpha   90.00
_cell.angle_beta   90.00
_cell.angle_gamma   90.00
#
_symmetry.space_group_name_H-M   'P 1'
#
loop_
_entity.id
_entity.type
_entity.pdbx_description
1 polymer ?
#
loop_
_entity_poly.entity_id
_entity_poly.type
_entity_poly.pdbx_seq_one_letter_code
_entity_poly.pdbx_strand_id
1 'polypeptide(L)'
;MPPLSAVDGVTQRLAPDTTWSQKDDTVNISIHLIGVEQYKCHVSSTHLIFMSVLGDKFYVVDEELCQKVVTQSCVVNVQGISVSITLKKAVKDGWRKVMTHSKEAAATGGLAGGISSDTESSTDTELF
;
A
#
# COMPACT_ATOMS: atom_id res chain seq x y z
N MET A 1 43.44 5.35 13.65
CA MET A 1 41.97 5.41 13.53
C MET A 1 41.63 4.58 12.30
N PRO A 2 40.98 3.41 12.42
CA PRO A 2 40.57 2.67 11.23
C PRO A 2 39.57 3.51 10.43
N PRO A 3 39.55 3.41 9.09
CA PRO A 3 38.49 4.03 8.30
C PRO A 3 37.16 3.42 8.75
N LEU A 4 36.12 4.26 8.83
CA LEU A 4 34.75 3.79 9.00
C LEU A 4 34.46 2.90 7.79
N SER A 5 34.63 1.59 7.94
CA SER A 5 34.12 0.63 6.99
C SER A 5 32.63 0.90 6.94
N ALA A 6 32.17 1.53 5.86
CA ALA A 6 30.80 1.47 5.46
C ALA A 6 30.48 -0.02 5.47
N VAL A 7 29.72 -0.45 6.47
CA VAL A 7 29.27 -1.83 6.55
C VAL A 7 28.44 -1.99 5.29
N ASP A 8 28.94 -2.74 4.31
CA ASP A 8 28.19 -3.20 3.15
C ASP A 8 27.11 -4.18 3.65
N GLY A 9 26.14 -3.62 4.36
CA GLY A 9 24.88 -4.22 4.70
C GLY A 9 23.84 -3.30 4.12
N VAL A 10 23.71 -3.29 2.79
CA VAL A 10 22.58 -2.66 2.12
C VAL A 10 21.33 -3.28 2.73
N THR A 11 20.73 -2.58 3.70
CA THR A 11 19.48 -2.98 4.34
C THR A 11 18.43 -2.78 3.26
N GLN A 12 18.15 -3.84 2.50
CA GLN A 12 17.23 -3.76 1.36
C GLN A 12 15.90 -3.20 1.85
N ARG A 13 15.42 -2.14 1.18
CA ARG A 13 14.11 -1.55 1.44
C ARG A 13 13.02 -2.52 1.00
N LEU A 14 12.30 -3.10 1.97
CA LEU A 14 11.22 -4.06 1.72
C LEU A 14 9.86 -3.43 2.00
N ALA A 15 8.88 -3.77 1.17
CA ALA A 15 7.49 -3.45 1.45
C ALA A 15 6.88 -4.61 2.25
N PRO A 16 6.35 -4.38 3.46
CA PRO A 16 5.69 -5.43 4.22
C PRO A 16 4.35 -5.79 3.59
N ASP A 17 3.90 -7.02 3.85
CA ASP A 17 2.53 -7.39 3.52
C ASP A 17 1.55 -6.53 4.31
N THR A 18 0.60 -5.93 3.61
CA THR A 18 -0.27 -4.90 4.16
C THR A 18 -1.69 -5.13 3.69
N THR A 19 -2.61 -5.20 4.64
CA THR A 19 -4.05 -5.30 4.40
C THR A 19 -4.74 -4.08 4.97
N TRP A 20 -5.95 -3.78 4.50
CA TRP A 20 -6.71 -2.66 5.03
C TRP A 20 -8.20 -2.96 5.06
N SER A 21 -8.90 -2.27 5.96
CA SER A 21 -10.35 -2.28 6.09
C SER A 21 -10.83 -0.88 6.44
N GLN A 22 -12.11 -0.61 6.25
CA GLN A 22 -12.70 0.66 6.63
C GLN A 22 -14.03 0.48 7.35
N LYS A 23 -14.35 1.46 8.16
CA LYS A 23 -15.67 1.73 8.73
C LYS A 23 -16.14 3.09 8.23
N ASP A 24 -17.29 3.55 8.71
CA ASP A 24 -17.89 4.82 8.29
C ASP A 24 -16.93 6.01 8.45
N ASP A 25 -16.22 6.11 9.57
CA ASP A 25 -15.36 7.25 9.90
C ASP A 25 -13.88 6.89 10.11
N THR A 26 -13.52 5.62 10.05
CA THR A 26 -12.12 5.16 10.24
C THR A 26 -11.66 4.25 9.12
N VAL A 27 -10.37 4.30 8.82
CA VAL A 27 -9.68 3.29 8.01
C VAL A 27 -8.61 2.63 8.88
N ASN A 28 -8.52 1.31 8.82
CA ASN A 28 -7.53 0.52 9.56
C ASN A 28 -6.60 -0.17 8.57
N ILE A 29 -5.30 0.04 8.75
CA ILE A 29 -4.22 -0.54 7.96
C ILE A 29 -3.50 -1.53 8.86
N SER A 30 -3.44 -2.80 8.45
CA SER A 30 -2.78 -3.87 9.18
C SER A 30 -1.54 -4.31 8.41
N ILE A 31 -0.38 -4.08 9.01
CA ILE A 31 0.93 -4.45 8.50
C ILE A 31 1.33 -5.77 9.15
N HIS A 32 1.48 -6.81 8.34
CA HIS A 32 1.78 -8.17 8.80
C HIS A 32 3.29 -8.35 8.99
N LEU A 33 3.78 -7.86 10.13
CA LEU A 33 5.17 -7.97 10.55
C LEU A 33 5.24 -8.52 11.98
N ILE A 34 5.86 -9.68 12.13
CA ILE A 34 6.06 -10.34 13.41
C ILE A 34 7.34 -9.80 14.07
N GLY A 35 7.26 -9.49 15.37
CA GLY A 35 8.43 -9.10 16.18
C GLY A 35 8.83 -7.64 16.03
N VAL A 36 7.88 -6.74 15.71
CA VAL A 36 8.14 -5.30 15.67
C VAL A 36 8.39 -4.77 17.09
N GLU A 37 9.66 -4.59 17.43
CA GLU A 37 10.09 -3.98 18.69
C GLU A 37 10.26 -2.46 18.58
N GLN A 38 10.80 -1.99 17.46
CA GLN A 38 11.07 -0.58 17.20
C GLN A 38 10.52 -0.17 15.85
N TYR A 39 9.65 0.84 15.85
CA TYR A 39 9.08 1.40 14.64
C TYR A 39 9.07 2.93 14.68
N LYS A 40 9.06 3.53 13.50
CA LYS A 40 8.73 4.94 13.29
C LYS A 40 7.44 5.00 12.48
N CYS A 41 6.44 5.69 13.01
CA CYS A 41 5.20 5.96 12.28
C CYS A 41 4.98 7.47 12.23
N HIS A 42 4.75 7.98 11.03
CA HIS A 42 4.40 9.36 10.77
C HIS A 42 3.16 9.41 9.88
N VAL A 43 2.18 10.19 10.32
CA VAL A 43 0.93 10.38 9.57
C VAL A 43 0.73 11.86 9.35
N SER A 44 0.67 12.24 8.07
CA SER A 44 0.25 13.56 7.63
C SER A 44 -1.21 13.51 7.16
N SER A 45 -1.77 14.66 6.77
CA SER A 45 -3.17 14.70 6.32
C SER A 45 -3.45 13.79 5.13
N THR A 46 -2.45 13.48 4.31
CA THR A 46 -2.62 12.69 3.08
C THR A 46 -1.50 11.67 2.88
N HIS A 47 -0.60 11.45 3.84
CA HIS A 47 0.49 10.48 3.69
C HIS A 47 0.64 9.66 4.96
N LEU A 48 1.02 8.40 4.78
CA LEU A 48 1.41 7.48 5.83
C LEU A 48 2.84 7.00 5.57
N ILE A 49 3.70 7.20 6.57
CA ILE A 49 5.04 6.63 6.59
C ILE A 49 5.14 5.72 7.81
N PHE A 50 5.38 4.43 7.59
CA PHE A 50 5.74 3.47 8.60
C PHE A 50 7.09 2.85 8.25
N MET A 51 8.00 2.77 9.21
CA MET A 51 9.32 2.17 9.03
C MET A 51 9.66 1.30 10.23
N SER A 52 10.22 0.13 10.00
CA SER A 52 10.68 -0.80 11.04
C SER A 52 11.91 -1.55 10.57
N VAL A 53 12.83 -1.83 11.49
CA VAL A 53 13.96 -2.74 11.23
C VAL A 53 13.68 -4.05 11.95
N LEU A 54 13.81 -5.16 11.25
CA LEU A 54 13.66 -6.51 11.80
C LEU A 54 14.86 -7.35 11.38
N GLY A 55 15.74 -7.66 12.33
CA GLY A 55 17.02 -8.30 12.04
C GLY A 55 17.86 -7.42 11.11
N ASP A 56 18.12 -7.92 9.90
CA ASP A 56 18.89 -7.27 8.84
C ASP A 56 18.00 -6.62 7.75
N LYS A 57 16.68 -6.61 7.93
CA LYS A 57 15.72 -6.11 6.95
C LYS A 57 15.12 -4.78 7.37
N PHE A 58 15.01 -3.87 6.40
CA PHE A 58 14.37 -2.57 6.58
C PHE A 58 13.01 -2.56 5.87
N TYR A 59 11.94 -2.59 6.66
CA TYR A 59 10.57 -2.52 6.16
C TYR A 59 10.08 -1.09 6.16
N VAL A 60 9.42 -0.70 5.08
CA VAL A 60 8.83 0.64 4.98
C VAL A 60 7.57 0.63 4.12
N VAL A 61 6.59 1.35 4.63
CA VAL A 61 5.38 1.80 3.93
C VAL A 61 5.51 3.31 3.84
N ASP A 62 5.46 3.87 2.65
CA ASP A 62 5.60 5.29 2.39
C ASP A 62 4.66 5.60 1.24
N GLU A 63 3.42 5.90 1.60
CA GLU A 63 2.31 5.90 0.67
C GLU A 63 1.41 7.11 0.88
N GLU A 64 0.93 7.64 -0.23
CA GLU A 64 -0.10 8.67 -0.24
C GLU A 64 -1.48 8.03 0.01
N LEU A 65 -2.25 8.62 0.91
CA LEU A 65 -3.62 8.25 1.24
C LEU A 65 -4.57 8.80 0.19
N CYS A 66 -5.61 8.03 -0.15
CA CYS A 66 -6.56 8.45 -1.18
C CYS A 66 -7.39 9.68 -0.81
N GLN A 67 -7.55 9.96 0.48
CA GLN A 67 -8.30 11.08 1.02
C GLN A 67 -7.64 11.59 2.31
N LYS A 68 -8.11 12.76 2.76
CA LYS A 68 -7.60 13.41 3.96
C LYS A 68 -7.98 12.66 5.24
N VAL A 69 -7.06 12.60 6.20
CA VAL A 69 -7.25 12.05 7.54
C VAL A 69 -7.01 13.09 8.63
N VAL A 70 -7.60 12.86 9.80
CA VAL A 70 -7.39 13.67 11.00
C VAL A 70 -6.17 13.11 11.75
N THR A 71 -5.02 13.75 11.55
CA THR A 71 -3.72 13.30 12.08
C THR A 71 -3.70 13.16 13.62
N GLN A 72 -4.42 14.04 14.32
CA GLN A 72 -4.53 14.03 15.78
C GLN A 72 -5.28 12.81 16.35
N SER A 73 -6.03 12.10 15.53
CA SER A 73 -6.81 10.91 15.93
C SER A 73 -6.22 9.61 15.36
N CYS A 74 -4.97 9.64 14.91
CA CYS A 74 -4.26 8.44 14.49
C CYS A 74 -3.84 7.60 15.69
N VAL A 75 -4.12 6.31 15.65
CA VAL A 75 -3.71 5.35 16.69
C VAL A 75 -2.90 4.23 16.04
N VAL A 76 -1.69 4.00 16.56
CA VAL A 76 -0.86 2.85 16.17
C VAL A 76 -0.87 1.86 17.33
N ASN A 77 -1.18 0.61 17.03
CA ASN A 77 -1.18 -0.47 18.00
C ASN A 77 -0.39 -1.66 17.46
N VAL A 78 0.64 -2.06 18.19
CA VAL A 78 1.50 -3.19 17.84
C VAL A 78 0.99 -4.43 18.57
N GLN A 79 0.57 -5.43 17.80
CA GLN A 79 0.07 -6.70 18.29
C GLN A 79 1.01 -7.82 17.86
N GLY A 80 2.22 -7.91 18.40
CA GLY A 80 3.18 -9.04 18.29
C GLY A 80 3.45 -9.61 16.89
N ILE A 81 2.43 -10.20 16.28
CA ILE A 81 2.32 -10.70 14.91
C ILE A 81 2.02 -9.62 13.85
N SER A 82 1.47 -8.46 14.23
CA SER A 82 1.12 -7.40 13.28
C SER A 82 1.12 -6.00 13.91
N VAL A 83 1.13 -4.96 13.06
CA VAL A 83 0.95 -3.56 13.45
C VAL A 83 -0.33 -3.03 12.82
N SER A 84 -1.25 -2.57 13.66
CA SER A 84 -2.50 -1.93 13.23
C SER A 84 -2.38 -0.41 13.35
N ILE A 85 -2.66 0.29 12.26
CA ILE A 85 -2.67 1.75 12.16
C ILE A 85 -4.10 2.17 11.85
N THR A 86 -4.76 2.80 12.81
CA THR A 86 -6.13 3.31 12.66
C THR A 86 -6.07 4.81 12.39
N LEU A 87 -6.61 5.21 11.25
CA LEU A 87 -6.71 6.60 10.82
C LEU A 87 -8.19 7.03 10.84
N LYS A 88 -8.45 8.23 11.34
CA LYS A 88 -9.79 8.84 11.27
C LYS A 88 -9.93 9.61 9.96
N LYS A 89 -10.97 9.31 9.19
CA LYS A 89 -11.26 10.01 7.93
C LYS A 89 -11.66 11.45 8.23
N ALA A 90 -11.17 12.40 7.43
CA ALA A 90 -11.62 13.79 7.52
C ALA A 90 -13.04 13.97 6.95
N VAL A 91 -13.39 13.17 5.95
CA VAL A 91 -14.72 13.11 5.32
C VAL A 91 -15.25 11.68 5.46
N LYS A 92 -16.48 11.52 5.95
CA LYS A 92 -17.15 10.22 6.11
C LYS A 92 -17.65 9.70 4.76
N ASP A 93 -16.71 9.34 3.90
CA ASP A 93 -16.97 8.80 2.58
C ASP A 93 -16.33 7.41 2.42
N GLY A 94 -16.84 6.64 1.47
CA GLY A 94 -16.34 5.32 1.14
C GLY A 94 -15.00 5.41 0.41
N TRP A 95 -13.92 4.94 1.04
CA TRP A 95 -12.62 4.86 0.38
C TRP A 95 -12.64 3.69 -0.61
N ARG A 96 -12.51 3.95 -1.91
CA ARG A 96 -12.39 2.86 -2.91
C ARG A 96 -11.03 2.16 -2.87
N LYS A 97 -10.01 2.85 -2.36
CA LYS A 97 -8.63 2.36 -2.14
C LYS A 97 -8.05 3.05 -0.92
N VAL A 98 -7.10 2.44 -0.21
CA VAL A 98 -6.42 3.11 0.93
C VAL A 98 -5.24 3.97 0.49
N MET A 99 -4.43 3.42 -0.42
CA MET A 99 -3.22 4.05 -0.95
C MET A 99 -3.47 4.48 -2.39
N THR A 100 -2.87 5.60 -2.80
CA THR A 100 -3.02 6.14 -4.15
C THR A 100 -2.32 5.24 -5.17
N HIS A 101 -1.19 4.64 -4.78
CA HIS A 101 -0.46 3.63 -5.53
C HIS A 101 -0.77 2.24 -4.94
N SER A 102 -1.59 1.46 -5.64
CA SER A 102 -1.67 0.03 -5.38
C SER A 102 -0.38 -0.61 -5.90
N LYS A 103 0.40 -1.24 -5.02
CA LYS A 103 1.21 -2.37 -5.48
C LYS A 103 0.24 -3.49 -5.81
N GLU A 104 -0.33 -3.41 -7.00
CA GLU A 104 -0.85 -4.58 -7.68
C GLU A 104 0.31 -5.57 -7.68
N ALA A 105 0.16 -6.66 -6.91
CA ALA A 105 1.12 -7.73 -6.90
C ALA A 105 1.37 -8.10 -8.36
N ALA A 106 2.62 -8.03 -8.81
CA ALA A 106 3.03 -8.55 -10.09
C ALA A 106 2.74 -10.05 -10.11
N ALA A 107 1.51 -10.42 -10.44
CA ALA A 107 1.14 -11.75 -10.88
C ALA A 107 1.63 -11.87 -12.32
N THR A 108 2.93 -12.11 -12.48
CA THR A 108 3.48 -12.68 -13.70
C THR A 108 2.89 -14.08 -13.86
N GLY A 109 1.94 -14.24 -14.78
CA GLY A 109 1.37 -15.56 -15.07
C GLY A 109 0.37 -15.56 -16.22
N GLY A 110 0.88 -15.61 -17.46
CA GLY A 110 0.28 -16.43 -18.53
C GLY A 110 -0.72 -15.76 -19.48
N LEU A 111 -0.22 -15.35 -20.64
CA LEU A 111 -0.99 -15.21 -21.89
C LEU A 111 -1.63 -16.55 -22.27
N ALA A 112 -2.92 -16.57 -22.61
CA ALA A 112 -3.48 -17.48 -23.59
C ALA A 112 -4.72 -16.83 -24.21
N GLY A 113 -4.75 -16.79 -25.54
CA GLY A 113 -5.58 -15.92 -26.35
C GLY A 113 -7.08 -16.18 -26.26
N GLY A 114 -7.84 -15.09 -26.32
CA GLY A 114 -9.21 -15.08 -26.81
C GLY A 114 -9.20 -14.53 -28.23
N ILE A 115 -9.26 -15.41 -29.23
CA ILE A 115 -9.75 -15.02 -30.55
C ILE A 115 -11.27 -14.94 -30.46
N SER A 116 -11.82 -13.73 -30.48
CA SER A 116 -13.25 -13.53 -30.78
C SER A 116 -13.35 -12.97 -32.18
N SER A 117 -13.80 -13.85 -33.07
CA SER A 117 -14.37 -13.53 -34.36
C SER A 117 -15.59 -12.65 -34.14
N ASP A 118 -15.69 -11.53 -34.85
CA ASP A 118 -17.00 -10.99 -35.20
C ASP A 118 -16.98 -10.40 -36.61
N THR A 119 -17.88 -10.97 -37.40
CA THR A 119 -18.25 -10.66 -38.77
C THR A 119 -19.08 -9.38 -38.76
N GLU A 120 -18.60 -8.31 -39.39
CA GLU A 120 -19.46 -7.17 -39.72
C GLU A 120 -19.70 -7.12 -41.23
N SER A 121 -20.97 -7.39 -41.56
CA SER A 121 -21.56 -7.37 -42.88
C SER A 121 -21.58 -5.95 -43.45
N SER A 122 -20.97 -5.79 -44.62
CA SER A 122 -21.06 -4.58 -45.42
C SER A 122 -22.44 -4.49 -46.10
N THR A 123 -23.17 -3.41 -45.84
CA THR A 123 -24.23 -2.92 -46.74
C THR A 123 -23.95 -1.46 -47.01
N ASP A 124 -23.18 -1.22 -48.07
CA ASP A 124 -23.03 0.08 -48.70
C ASP A 124 -24.35 0.43 -49.41
N THR A 125 -24.90 1.60 -49.07
CA THR A 125 -26.07 2.18 -49.73
C THR A 125 -25.54 3.24 -50.68
N GLU A 126 -25.42 2.90 -51.97
CA GLU A 126 -25.18 3.91 -53.01
C GLU A 126 -26.45 4.74 -53.25
N LEU A 127 -26.29 6.06 -53.11
CA LEU A 127 -27.17 7.07 -53.70
C LEU A 127 -26.56 7.47 -55.04
N PHE A 128 -27.27 7.22 -56.15
CA PHE A 128 -27.61 8.14 -57.24
C PHE A 128 -28.33 7.40 -58.38
#